data_AF-A0A6J4PYS8-F1
#
_entry.id   AF-A0A6J4PYS8-F1
#
_cell.length_a   1.000
_cell.length_b   1.000
_cell.length_c   1.000
_cell.angle_alpha   90.00
_cell.angle_beta   90.00
_cell.angle_gamma   90.00
#
_symmetry.space_group_name_H-M   'P 1'
#
loop_
_entity.id
_entity.type
_entity.pdbx_description
1 polymer ?
#
loop_
_entity_poly.entity_id
_entity_poly.type
_entity_poly.pdbx_seq_one_letter_code
_entity_poly.pdbx_strand_id
1 'polypeptide(L)'
;MPAPPQETRSQEEAGKRRLIPTFVVYVEPYIDWIDWSELFTMGRQDGPEEFCVRNLLDRFDRLDTALNRWLVAHSVTLLRLSMGLVFLAFGALKFFPGLSPIEGLATRTTGALTLGLVPPGAGLAVIAALEVTIGLSFLTGRFLRVGVWLMGAQMIGAMSPLVLFPGELFAGP
;
A
#
# COMPACT_ATOMS: atom_id res chain seq x y z
N MET A 1 -44.92 6.97 -43.81
CA MET A 1 -43.49 7.05 -43.45
C MET A 1 -43.17 5.84 -42.58
N PRO A 2 -42.50 4.79 -43.11
CA PRO A 2 -42.24 3.58 -42.35
C PRO A 2 -41.17 3.83 -41.28
N ALA A 3 -41.38 3.29 -40.07
CA ALA A 3 -40.47 3.41 -38.94
C ALA A 3 -39.13 2.71 -39.25
N PRO A 4 -37.98 3.25 -38.80
CA PRO A 4 -36.68 2.64 -39.06
C PRO A 4 -36.55 1.27 -38.34
N PRO A 5 -35.78 0.31 -38.91
CA PRO A 5 -35.66 -1.04 -38.38
C PRO A 5 -34.99 -1.04 -37.00
N GLN A 6 -35.61 -1.69 -36.01
CA GLN A 6 -35.16 -1.75 -34.60
C GLN A 6 -33.88 -2.59 -34.40
N GLU A 7 -33.50 -3.37 -35.41
CA GLU A 7 -32.45 -4.40 -35.31
C GLU A 7 -31.02 -3.82 -35.31
N THR A 8 -30.81 -2.66 -35.95
CA THR A 8 -29.51 -1.99 -35.98
C THR A 8 -29.16 -1.34 -34.64
N ARG A 9 -30.16 -0.85 -33.90
CA ARG A 9 -29.98 -0.16 -32.61
C ARG A 9 -29.41 -1.07 -31.53
N SER A 10 -29.82 -2.34 -31.52
CA SER A 10 -29.41 -3.31 -30.49
C SER A 10 -28.00 -3.87 -30.74
N GLN A 11 -27.61 -4.01 -32.01
CA GLN A 11 -26.25 -4.42 -32.41
C GLN A 11 -25.21 -3.32 -32.14
N GLU A 12 -25.57 -2.06 -32.36
CA GLU A 12 -24.69 -0.91 -32.13
C GLU A 12 -24.42 -0.68 -30.62
N GLU A 13 -25.43 -0.85 -29.76
CA GLU A 13 -25.23 -0.79 -28.31
C GLU A 13 -24.38 -1.94 -27.76
N ALA A 14 -24.52 -3.15 -28.33
CA ALA A 14 -23.72 -4.31 -27.94
C ALA A 14 -22.23 -4.16 -28.33
N GLY A 15 -21.94 -3.47 -29.43
CA GLY A 15 -20.58 -3.11 -29.85
C GLY A 15 -19.97 -2.03 -28.96
N LYS A 16 -20.76 -1.04 -28.55
CA LYS A 16 -20.31 0.09 -27.70
C LYS A 16 -19.88 -0.34 -26.29
N ARG A 17 -20.53 -1.37 -25.72
CA ARG A 17 -20.14 -1.98 -24.43
C ARG A 17 -18.85 -2.80 -24.48
N ARG A 18 -18.38 -3.17 -25.67
CA ARG A 18 -17.17 -3.99 -25.86
C ARG A 18 -15.89 -3.13 -25.99
N LEU A 19 -16.03 -1.80 -26.10
CA LEU A 19 -14.93 -0.85 -26.31
C LEU A 19 -14.50 -0.11 -25.03
N ILE A 20 -15.03 -0.50 -23.88
CA ILE A 20 -14.67 0.12 -22.60
C ILE A 20 -13.53 -0.71 -21.99
N PRO A 21 -12.30 -0.16 -21.90
CA PRO A 21 -11.19 -0.88 -21.28
C PRO A 21 -11.56 -1.21 -19.84
N THR A 22 -11.12 -2.37 -19.36
CA THR A 22 -11.48 -2.90 -18.03
C THR A 22 -11.10 -1.92 -16.92
N PHE A 23 -10.08 -1.09 -17.17
CA PHE A 23 -9.64 0.00 -16.32
C PHE A 23 -10.74 1.07 -16.07
N VAL A 24 -11.56 1.40 -17.08
CA VAL A 24 -12.62 2.43 -16.95
C VAL A 24 -13.77 1.93 -16.06
N VAL A 25 -14.11 0.63 -16.12
CA VAL A 25 -15.18 0.04 -15.29
C VAL A 25 -14.85 0.08 -13.79
N TYR A 26 -13.56 0.05 -13.42
CA TYR A 26 -13.13 0.15 -12.02
C TYR A 26 -13.13 1.59 -11.47
N VAL A 27 -13.09 2.59 -12.34
CA VAL A 27 -12.97 4.02 -11.97
C VAL A 27 -14.29 4.79 -12.18
N GLU A 28 -15.21 4.24 -12.97
CA GLU A 28 -16.57 4.76 -13.24
C GLU A 28 -17.33 5.26 -11.98
N PRO A 29 -17.33 4.57 -10.81
CA PRO A 29 -18.03 5.07 -9.63
C PRO A 29 -17.43 6.34 -9.00
N TYR A 30 -16.27 6.82 -9.47
CA TYR A 30 -15.59 8.02 -8.93
C TYR A 30 -15.59 9.22 -9.88
N ILE A 31 -15.96 9.06 -11.16
CA ILE A 31 -15.84 10.11 -12.21
C ILE A 31 -17.17 10.27 -12.97
N ASP A 32 -18.24 10.59 -12.23
CA ASP A 32 -19.57 10.89 -12.80
C ASP A 32 -19.73 12.37 -13.18
N TRP A 33 -18.75 13.23 -12.84
CA TRP A 33 -18.80 14.68 -13.06
C TRP A 33 -18.21 15.16 -14.40
N ILE A 34 -17.68 14.25 -15.23
CA ILE A 34 -17.10 14.61 -16.54
C ILE A 34 -18.18 14.41 -17.61
N ASP A 35 -18.61 15.50 -18.24
CA ASP A 35 -19.49 15.44 -19.41
C ASP A 35 -18.70 14.99 -20.63
N TRP A 36 -18.80 13.70 -20.93
CA TRP A 36 -18.08 13.05 -22.02
C TRP A 36 -18.66 13.38 -23.40
N SER A 37 -19.84 14.00 -23.50
CA SER A 37 -20.57 14.14 -24.75
C SER A 37 -19.87 15.01 -25.79
N GLU A 38 -19.10 16.01 -25.36
CA GLU A 38 -18.37 16.91 -26.26
C GLU A 38 -17.08 16.28 -26.82
N LEU A 39 -16.36 15.51 -26.01
CA LEU A 39 -15.09 14.87 -26.41
C LEU A 39 -15.31 13.76 -27.47
N PHE A 40 -16.47 13.10 -27.47
CA PHE A 40 -16.80 12.05 -28.44
C PHE A 40 -17.17 12.56 -29.84
N THR A 41 -17.29 13.88 -30.04
CA THR A 41 -17.63 14.46 -31.36
C THR A 41 -16.42 14.83 -32.21
N MET A 42 -15.21 14.87 -31.64
CA MET A 42 -14.06 15.53 -32.27
C MET A 42 -13.04 14.61 -32.98
N GLY A 43 -13.28 13.32 -33.17
CA GLY A 43 -12.33 12.51 -33.92
C GLY A 43 -12.74 11.07 -34.10
N ARG A 44 -13.42 10.76 -35.20
CA ARG A 44 -13.49 9.42 -35.75
C ARG A 44 -13.03 9.46 -37.21
N GLN A 45 -11.73 9.31 -37.39
CA GLN A 45 -11.18 8.75 -38.62
C GLN A 45 -10.36 7.53 -38.20
N ASP A 46 -10.83 6.34 -38.58
CA ASP A 46 -10.23 5.07 -38.19
C ASP A 46 -8.93 4.85 -38.98
N GLY A 47 -7.81 5.39 -38.48
CA GLY A 47 -6.47 5.20 -39.02
C GLY A 47 -5.79 3.92 -38.51
N PRO A 48 -4.73 3.42 -39.17
CA PRO A 48 -3.96 2.24 -38.73
C PRO A 48 -3.31 2.43 -37.34
N GLU A 49 -3.15 3.69 -36.90
CA GLU A 49 -2.66 4.05 -35.57
C GLU A 49 -3.63 3.68 -34.43
N GLU A 50 -4.95 3.77 -34.64
CA GLU A 50 -5.94 3.35 -33.64
C GLU A 50 -5.93 1.83 -33.41
N PHE A 51 -5.66 1.03 -34.45
CA PHE A 51 -5.53 -0.42 -34.32
C PHE A 51 -4.32 -0.81 -33.45
N CYS A 52 -3.21 -0.09 -33.60
CA CYS A 52 -2.02 -0.30 -32.78
C CYS A 52 -2.27 0.08 -31.30
N VAL A 53 -2.88 1.25 -31.06
CA VAL A 53 -3.25 1.71 -29.72
C VAL A 53 -4.22 0.73 -29.06
N ARG A 54 -5.25 0.26 -29.77
CA ARG A 54 -6.24 -0.68 -29.22
C ARG A 54 -5.62 -2.05 -28.91
N ASN A 55 -4.71 -2.54 -29.75
CA ASN A 55 -3.97 -3.78 -29.47
C ASN A 55 -3.01 -3.62 -28.27
N LEU A 56 -2.39 -2.45 -28.10
CA LEU A 56 -1.58 -2.13 -26.93
C LEU A 56 -2.41 -2.08 -25.65
N LEU A 57 -3.55 -1.39 -25.69
CA LEU A 57 -4.50 -1.29 -24.57
C LEU A 57 -5.06 -2.67 -24.18
N ASP A 58 -5.45 -3.50 -25.16
CA ASP A 58 -5.92 -4.87 -24.91
C ASP A 58 -4.84 -5.76 -24.29
N ARG A 59 -3.56 -5.54 -24.62
CA ARG A 59 -2.44 -6.26 -24.01
C ARG A 59 -2.18 -5.75 -22.59
N PHE A 60 -2.31 -4.45 -22.36
CA PHE A 60 -2.19 -3.84 -21.05
C PHE A 60 -3.28 -4.34 -20.10
N ASP A 61 -4.55 -4.35 -20.52
CA ASP A 61 -5.68 -4.86 -19.73
C ASP A 61 -5.51 -6.34 -19.35
N ARG A 62 -4.97 -7.16 -20.25
CA ARG A 62 -4.66 -8.57 -19.96
C ARG A 62 -3.55 -8.71 -18.93
N LEU A 63 -2.51 -7.87 -19.02
CA LEU A 63 -1.41 -7.82 -18.05
C LEU A 63 -1.93 -7.36 -16.70
N ASP A 64 -2.72 -6.29 -16.65
CA ASP A 64 -3.34 -5.78 -15.43
C ASP A 64 -4.25 -6.80 -14.78
N THR A 65 -5.08 -7.50 -15.55
CA THR A 65 -5.97 -8.54 -15.00
C THR A 65 -5.17 -9.75 -14.49
N ALA A 66 -4.06 -10.11 -15.14
CA ALA A 66 -3.17 -11.17 -14.67
C ALA A 66 -2.41 -10.76 -13.40
N LEU A 67 -1.86 -9.55 -13.39
CA LEU A 67 -1.16 -8.96 -12.24
C LEU A 67 -2.09 -8.79 -11.05
N ASN A 68 -3.30 -8.27 -11.26
CA ASN A 68 -4.29 -8.09 -10.20
C ASN A 68 -4.67 -9.45 -9.59
N ARG A 69 -4.93 -10.48 -10.41
CA ARG A 69 -5.19 -11.83 -9.91
C ARG A 69 -4.01 -12.39 -9.12
N TRP A 70 -2.78 -12.15 -9.57
CA TRP A 70 -1.58 -12.57 -8.87
C TRP A 70 -1.38 -11.80 -7.56
N LEU A 71 -1.62 -10.49 -7.55
CA LEU A 71 -1.56 -9.62 -6.36
C LEU A 71 -2.62 -10.04 -5.35
N VAL A 72 -3.87 -10.25 -5.74
CA VAL A 72 -4.92 -10.70 -4.81
C VAL A 72 -4.53 -12.03 -4.16
N ALA A 73 -3.94 -12.96 -4.93
CA ALA A 73 -3.49 -14.24 -4.42
C ALA A 73 -2.25 -14.16 -3.51
N HIS A 74 -1.31 -13.23 -3.76
CA HIS A 74 -0.01 -13.16 -3.06
C HIS A 74 0.17 -11.94 -2.14
N SER A 75 -0.77 -11.00 -2.12
CA SER A 75 -0.70 -9.73 -1.38
C SER A 75 -0.37 -9.94 0.09
N VAL A 76 -1.11 -10.83 0.75
CA VAL A 76 -0.93 -11.14 2.17
C VAL A 76 0.48 -11.71 2.44
N THR A 77 0.97 -12.58 1.55
CA THR A 77 2.31 -13.17 1.68
C THR A 77 3.40 -12.13 1.48
N LEU A 78 3.26 -11.26 0.48
CA LEU A 78 4.19 -10.16 0.21
C LEU A 78 4.21 -9.13 1.33
N LEU A 79 3.03 -8.72 1.83
CA LEU A 79 2.94 -7.82 2.99
C LEU A 79 3.62 -8.44 4.21
N ARG A 80 3.38 -9.72 4.48
CA ARG A 80 4.01 -10.43 5.58
C ARG A 80 5.53 -10.45 5.44
N LEU A 81 6.04 -10.78 4.26
CA LEU A 81 7.48 -10.85 4.02
C LEU A 81 8.13 -9.47 4.12
N SER A 82 7.48 -8.45 3.56
CA SER A 82 7.90 -7.05 3.62
C SER A 82 7.98 -6.56 5.07
N MET A 83 6.91 -6.71 5.84
CA MET A 83 6.90 -6.33 7.26
C MET A 83 7.97 -7.10 8.04
N GLY A 84 8.11 -8.41 7.80
CA GLY A 84 9.14 -9.22 8.44
C GLY A 84 10.56 -8.72 8.17
N LEU A 85 10.87 -8.40 6.91
CA LEU A 85 12.16 -7.83 6.50
C LEU A 85 12.42 -6.47 7.14
N VAL A 86 11.41 -5.59 7.15
CA VAL A 86 11.51 -4.25 7.76
C VAL A 86 11.84 -4.35 9.24
N PHE A 87 11.09 -5.17 10.00
CA PHE A 87 11.37 -5.39 11.42
C PHE A 87 12.73 -6.01 11.68
N LEU A 88 13.16 -6.98 10.87
CA LEU A 88 14.46 -7.61 10.99
C LEU A 88 15.59 -6.60 10.73
N ALA A 89 15.47 -5.78 9.68
CA ALA A 89 16.46 -4.77 9.32
C ALA A 89 16.58 -3.68 10.40
N PHE A 90 15.47 -3.11 10.85
CA PHE A 90 15.49 -2.08 11.91
C PHE A 90 15.93 -2.64 13.27
N GLY A 91 15.53 -3.87 13.61
CA GLY A 91 15.97 -4.54 14.83
C GLY A 91 17.46 -4.85 14.80
N ALA A 92 17.97 -5.39 13.68
CA ALA A 92 19.40 -5.65 13.48
C ALA A 92 20.22 -4.36 13.58
N LEU A 93 19.73 -3.25 13.01
CA LEU A 93 20.43 -1.96 13.02
C LEU A 93 20.58 -1.40 14.44
N LYS A 94 19.64 -1.66 15.34
CA LYS A 94 19.70 -1.22 16.74
C LYS A 94 20.76 -1.93 17.59
N PHE A 95 21.30 -3.06 17.15
CA PHE A 95 22.44 -3.70 17.82
C PHE A 95 23.78 -3.00 17.56
N PHE A 96 23.82 -2.03 16.63
CA PHE A 96 25.00 -1.22 16.33
C PHE A 96 24.83 0.23 16.86
N PRO A 97 25.03 0.47 18.18
CA PRO A 97 24.98 1.82 18.73
C PRO A 97 26.19 2.66 18.24
N GLY A 98 25.95 3.91 17.83
CA GLY A 98 27.01 4.88 17.44
C GLY A 98 26.98 5.45 16.01
N LEU A 99 26.00 5.13 15.17
CA LEU A 99 25.89 5.66 13.78
C LEU A 99 24.67 6.57 13.51
N SER A 100 23.85 6.87 14.52
CA SER A 100 22.58 7.60 14.34
C SER A 100 22.58 8.96 15.08
N PRO A 101 22.40 10.09 14.38
CA PRO A 101 22.24 11.42 14.98
C PRO A 101 21.02 11.60 15.91
N ILE A 102 20.16 10.58 16.06
CA ILE A 102 18.86 10.62 16.78
C ILE A 102 18.91 9.92 18.16
N GLU A 103 20.05 9.34 18.53
CA GLU A 103 20.24 8.58 19.78
C GLU A 103 19.81 9.35 21.05
N GLY A 104 19.92 10.68 21.04
CA GLY A 104 19.52 11.54 22.17
C GLY A 104 18.00 11.57 22.46
N LEU A 105 17.14 11.33 21.47
CA LEU A 105 15.68 11.38 21.66
C LEU A 105 15.12 10.02 22.11
N ALA A 106 15.68 8.93 21.56
CA ALA A 106 15.30 7.55 21.90
C ALA A 106 15.68 7.15 23.34
N THR A 107 16.78 7.70 23.85
CA THR A 107 17.26 7.45 25.22
C THR A 107 16.37 8.11 26.28
N ARG A 108 15.85 9.33 26.03
CA ARG A 108 14.94 10.02 26.96
C ARG A 108 13.55 9.36 27.06
N THR A 109 12.99 8.95 25.94
CA THR A 109 11.67 8.29 25.89
C THR A 109 11.72 6.92 26.56
N THR A 110 12.73 6.11 26.25
CA THR A 110 12.93 4.81 26.89
C THR A 110 13.14 4.96 28.40
N GLY A 111 13.89 5.97 28.85
CA GLY A 111 14.04 6.29 30.28
C GLY A 111 12.73 6.66 30.97
N ALA A 112 11.86 7.43 30.31
CA ALA A 112 10.57 7.82 30.89
C ALA A 112 9.55 6.67 30.96
N LEU A 113 9.49 5.81 29.93
CA LEU A 113 8.63 4.62 29.92
C LEU A 113 9.07 3.55 30.92
N THR A 114 10.35 3.50 31.24
CA THR A 114 10.91 2.56 32.22
C THR A 114 10.98 3.17 33.63
N LEU A 115 10.34 4.34 33.85
CA LEU A 115 10.39 5.10 35.12
C LEU A 115 11.83 5.35 35.63
N GLY A 116 12.81 5.39 34.72
CA GLY A 116 14.23 5.56 35.03
C GLY A 116 14.95 4.30 35.55
N LEU A 117 14.28 3.14 35.61
CA LEU A 117 14.85 1.90 36.16
C LEU A 117 15.73 1.11 35.18
N VAL A 118 15.60 1.34 33.87
CA VAL A 118 16.34 0.60 32.85
C VAL A 118 17.34 1.52 32.17
N PRO A 119 18.65 1.19 32.17
CA PRO A 119 19.66 1.95 31.44
C PRO A 119 19.23 2.11 29.98
N PRO A 120 19.41 3.29 29.36
CA PRO A 120 18.91 3.56 28.01
C PRO A 120 19.36 2.53 26.96
N GLY A 121 20.56 1.96 27.10
CA GLY A 121 21.06 0.89 26.24
C GLY A 121 20.37 -0.46 26.42
N ALA A 122 19.90 -0.80 27.62
CA ALA A 122 19.18 -2.05 27.88
C ALA A 122 17.75 -2.02 27.30
N GLY A 123 17.06 -0.88 27.36
CA GLY A 123 15.75 -0.73 26.73
C GLY A 123 15.84 -0.77 25.20
N LEU A 124 16.86 -0.15 24.61
CA LEU A 124 17.16 -0.25 23.17
C LEU A 124 17.45 -1.70 22.75
N ALA A 125 18.24 -2.43 23.52
CA ALA A 125 18.55 -3.84 23.24
C ALA A 125 17.31 -4.75 23.33
N VAL A 126 16.41 -4.51 24.29
CA VAL A 126 15.14 -5.24 24.41
C VAL A 126 14.25 -4.99 23.21
N ILE A 127 14.13 -3.73 22.77
CA ILE A 127 13.37 -3.38 21.57
C ILE A 127 13.99 -4.03 20.33
N ALA A 128 15.31 -3.97 20.18
CA ALA A 128 16.02 -4.59 19.07
C ALA A 128 15.77 -6.11 19.00
N ALA A 129 15.83 -6.80 20.15
CA ALA A 129 15.55 -8.23 20.24
C ALA A 129 14.09 -8.56 19.90
N LEU A 130 13.14 -7.74 20.36
CA LEU A 130 11.72 -7.90 20.03
C LEU A 130 11.47 -7.73 18.53
N GLU A 131 12.03 -6.69 17.91
CA GLU A 131 11.88 -6.43 16.47
C GLU A 131 12.47 -7.56 15.62
N VAL A 132 13.66 -8.06 15.98
CA VAL A 132 14.25 -9.22 15.31
C VAL A 132 13.35 -10.46 15.48
N THR A 133 12.80 -10.69 16.67
CA THR A 133 11.90 -11.82 16.93
C THR A 133 10.61 -11.74 16.11
N ILE A 134 10.02 -10.54 15.99
CA ILE A 134 8.84 -10.28 15.16
C ILE A 134 9.18 -10.49 13.68
N GLY A 135 10.31 -9.94 13.22
CA GLY A 135 10.81 -10.08 11.86
C GLY A 135 11.00 -11.54 11.47
N LEU A 136 11.67 -12.31 12.34
CA LEU A 136 11.89 -13.75 12.13
C LEU A 136 10.57 -14.53 12.15
N SER A 137 9.62 -14.18 13.01
CA SER A 137 8.30 -14.83 13.07
C SER A 137 7.50 -14.63 11.78
N PHE A 138 7.53 -13.41 11.21
CA PHE A 138 6.87 -13.12 9.94
C PHE A 138 7.59 -13.75 8.73
N LEU A 139 8.93 -13.76 8.74
CA LEU A 139 9.73 -14.33 7.65
C LEU A 139 9.64 -15.85 7.61
N THR A 140 9.69 -16.51 8.77
CA THR A 140 9.57 -17.98 8.89
C THR A 140 8.12 -18.46 8.81
N GLY A 141 7.13 -17.57 8.95
CA GLY A 141 5.72 -17.95 9.01
C GLY A 141 5.32 -18.68 10.29
N ARG A 142 6.20 -18.75 11.30
CA ARG A 142 5.99 -19.47 12.54
C ARG A 142 5.55 -18.50 13.64
N PHE A 143 4.60 -18.91 14.48
CA PHE A 143 4.05 -18.09 15.58
C PHE A 143 3.44 -16.74 15.14
N LEU A 144 2.85 -16.69 13.94
CA LEU A 144 2.27 -15.44 13.38
C LEU A 144 1.28 -14.74 14.31
N ARG A 145 0.44 -15.50 15.04
CA ARG A 145 -0.46 -14.90 16.05
C ARG A 145 0.31 -14.11 17.10
N VAL A 146 1.40 -14.67 17.64
CA VAL A 146 2.24 -14.00 18.64
C VAL A 146 2.97 -12.83 18.00
N GLY A 147 3.51 -13.00 16.79
CA GLY A 147 4.16 -11.92 16.05
C GLY A 147 3.25 -10.70 15.83
N VAL A 148 1.99 -10.92 15.48
CA VAL A 148 0.99 -9.84 15.33
C VAL A 148 0.68 -9.16 16.67
N TRP A 149 0.52 -9.92 17.75
CA TRP A 149 0.30 -9.34 19.09
C TRP A 149 1.49 -8.50 19.55
N LEU A 150 2.72 -9.01 19.36
CA LEU A 150 3.95 -8.29 19.69
C LEU A 150 4.10 -7.03 18.85
N MET A 151 3.79 -7.10 17.55
CA MET A 151 3.78 -5.94 16.66
C MET A 151 2.80 -4.87 17.16
N GLY A 152 1.58 -5.26 17.55
CA GLY A 152 0.60 -4.33 18.12
C GLY A 152 1.09 -3.67 19.41
N ALA A 153 1.69 -4.45 20.32
CA ALA A 153 2.27 -3.91 21.54
C ALA A 153 3.42 -2.92 21.27
N GLN A 154 4.29 -3.25 20.31
CA GLN A 154 5.35 -2.36 19.87
C GLN A 154 4.81 -1.04 19.30
N MET A 155 3.74 -1.07 18.49
CA MET A 155 3.14 0.14 17.94
C MET A 155 2.62 1.07 19.03
N ILE A 156 2.05 0.52 20.11
CA ILE A 156 1.65 1.32 21.28
C ILE A 156 2.88 1.99 21.91
N GLY A 157 3.97 1.25 22.12
CA GLY A 157 5.22 1.82 22.64
C GLY A 157 5.82 2.89 21.72
N ALA A 158 5.80 2.68 20.40
CA ALA A 158 6.29 3.65 19.42
C ALA A 158 5.44 4.93 19.39
N MET A 159 4.13 4.83 19.66
CA MET A 159 3.22 5.97 19.72
C MET A 159 3.21 6.70 21.07
N SER A 160 3.69 6.07 22.14
CA SER A 160 3.71 6.66 23.48
C SER A 160 4.38 8.04 23.59
N PRO A 161 5.42 8.42 22.81
CA PRO A 161 5.98 9.77 22.87
C PRO A 161 4.97 10.85 22.49
N LEU A 162 4.00 10.56 21.62
CA LEU A 162 2.95 11.52 21.24
C LEU A 162 2.10 11.95 22.43
N VAL A 163 1.90 11.05 23.39
CA VAL A 163 1.07 11.29 24.59
C VAL A 163 1.92 11.78 25.76
N LEU A 164 3.13 11.23 25.92
CA LEU A 164 4.02 11.53 27.05
C LEU A 164 4.84 12.81 26.85
N PHE A 165 5.19 13.14 25.60
CA PHE A 165 6.03 14.28 25.24
C PHE A 165 5.43 15.15 24.12
N PRO A 166 4.14 15.54 24.20
CA PRO A 166 3.53 16.38 23.17
C PRO A 166 4.25 17.73 23.04
N GLY A 167 4.77 18.27 24.14
CA GLY A 167 5.50 19.53 24.16
C GLY A 167 6.87 19.49 23.47
N GLU A 168 7.53 18.32 23.35
CA GLU A 168 8.79 18.22 22.58
C GLU A 168 8.55 17.92 21.10
N LEU A 169 7.40 17.33 20.76
CA LEU A 169 7.04 16.93 19.38
C LEU A 169 6.29 18.01 18.60
N PHE A 170 5.49 18.84 19.30
CA PHE A 170 4.66 19.87 18.68
C PHE A 170 5.08 21.30 19.04
N ALA A 171 6.19 21.47 19.79
CA ALA A 171 6.84 22.77 19.88
C ALA A 171 7.50 23.08 18.53
N GLY A 172 6.72 23.71 17.65
CA GLY A 172 7.27 24.44 16.52
C GLY A 172 8.12 25.63 17.01
N PRO A 173 9.07 26.11 16.19
CA PRO A 173 9.93 27.24 16.53
C PRO A 173 9.17 28.52 16.88
#